data_AF-A0A1X7V3T8-F1
#
_entry.id   AF-A0A1X7V3T8-F1
#
_cell.length_a   1.000
_cell.length_b   1.000
_cell.length_c   1.000
_cell.angle_alpha   90.00
_cell.angle_beta   90.00
_cell.angle_gamma   90.00
#
_symmetry.space_group_name_H-M   'P 1'
#
loop_
_entity.id
_entity.type
_entity.pdbx_description
1 polymer ?
#
loop_
_entity_poly.entity_id
_entity_poly.type
_entity_poly.pdbx_seq_one_letter_code
_entity_poly.pdbx_strand_id
1 'polypeptide(L)'
;MSRVCTTAVSLYKMSNHISFIVVLFLLLAVALSVRGDVNDCKVSIGGKNFDLSPLKKEYSWKQSVYDTSNNVLTNISFSDTVNVTIQLGICQNVSSPMSGCSGSGPIFMMRSDTEKCVNLGSLNVARFEPNPFQDGVYMDLYDGDMIDHITRYEARIYFVCSQSELDGPYFEHLKDSNQAHFHVSTKYAC
;
A
#
# COMPACT_ATOMS: atom_id res chain seq x y z
N MET A 1 -38.17 -10.58 70.48
CA MET A 1 -36.90 -11.04 69.87
C MET A 1 -37.11 -11.28 68.38
N SER A 2 -36.37 -10.53 67.55
CA SER A 2 -35.79 -10.89 66.24
C SER A 2 -36.66 -11.45 65.10
N ARG A 3 -36.80 -10.71 63.99
CA ARG A 3 -35.98 -10.85 62.76
C ARG A 3 -36.52 -9.99 61.60
N VAL A 4 -35.69 -9.08 61.11
CA VAL A 4 -35.77 -8.45 59.78
C VAL A 4 -34.44 -8.73 59.08
N CYS A 5 -34.50 -9.35 57.90
CA CYS A 5 -33.50 -9.41 56.82
C CYS A 5 -34.05 -10.44 55.83
N THR A 6 -34.19 -10.22 54.52
CA THR A 6 -33.09 -9.97 53.57
C THR A 6 -33.73 -9.76 52.19
N THR A 7 -33.51 -8.62 51.52
CA THR A 7 -33.68 -8.49 50.05
C THR A 7 -33.01 -7.20 49.57
N ALA A 8 -31.69 -7.20 49.48
CA ALA A 8 -30.93 -6.09 48.88
C ALA A 8 -29.62 -6.59 48.25
N VAL A 9 -29.65 -7.66 47.46
CA VAL A 9 -28.47 -8.09 46.68
C VAL A 9 -28.91 -8.71 45.35
N SER A 10 -29.54 -7.95 44.46
CA SER A 10 -29.78 -8.45 43.08
C SER A 10 -30.04 -7.37 42.04
N LEU A 11 -29.32 -6.24 42.08
CA LEU A 11 -29.38 -5.24 41.00
C LEU A 11 -27.99 -4.74 40.54
N TYR A 12 -26.94 -4.89 41.36
CA TYR A 12 -25.59 -4.42 41.01
C TYR A 12 -24.79 -5.32 40.07
N LYS A 13 -25.18 -6.60 39.90
CA LYS A 13 -24.42 -7.56 39.05
C LYS A 13 -24.73 -7.47 37.56
N MET A 14 -25.87 -6.88 37.17
CA MET A 14 -26.27 -6.77 35.76
C MET A 14 -25.76 -5.49 35.07
N SER A 15 -25.39 -4.46 35.83
CA SER A 15 -24.92 -3.18 35.26
C SER A 15 -23.50 -3.24 34.69
N ASN A 16 -22.62 -4.09 35.23
CA ASN A 16 -21.22 -4.17 34.79
C ASN A 16 -21.02 -4.94 33.47
N HIS A 17 -21.91 -5.87 33.14
CA HIS A 17 -21.78 -6.66 31.90
C HIS A 17 -22.23 -5.88 30.66
N ILE A 18 -23.22 -4.99 30.80
CA ILE A 18 -23.71 -4.17 29.69
C ILE A 18 -22.66 -3.11 29.29
N SER A 19 -22.01 -2.46 30.27
CA SER A 19 -20.93 -1.50 29.98
C SER A 19 -19.72 -2.11 29.28
N PHE A 20 -19.34 -3.35 29.61
CA PHE A 20 -18.19 -4.00 28.97
C PHE A 20 -18.45 -4.35 27.49
N ILE A 21 -19.67 -4.79 27.17
CA ILE A 21 -20.07 -5.13 25.80
C ILE A 21 -20.11 -3.86 24.92
N VAL A 22 -20.65 -2.75 25.44
CA VAL A 22 -20.71 -1.48 24.70
C VAL A 22 -19.31 -0.92 24.40
N VAL A 23 -18.38 -0.99 25.37
CA VAL A 23 -16.99 -0.56 25.16
C VAL A 23 -16.28 -1.45 24.13
N LEU A 24 -16.50 -2.78 24.18
CA LEU A 24 -15.92 -3.70 23.20
C LEU A 24 -16.47 -3.47 21.79
N PHE A 25 -17.77 -3.21 21.65
CA PHE A 25 -18.38 -2.86 20.36
C PHE A 25 -17.89 -1.51 19.82
N LEU A 26 -17.68 -0.52 20.68
CA LEU A 26 -17.09 0.77 20.30
C LEU A 26 -15.64 0.61 19.84
N LEU A 27 -14.83 -0.19 20.53
CA LEU A 27 -13.45 -0.49 20.13
C LEU A 27 -13.40 -1.27 18.80
N LEU A 28 -14.33 -2.21 18.58
CA LEU A 28 -14.46 -2.92 17.30
C LEU A 28 -14.91 -1.99 16.17
N ALA A 29 -15.87 -1.09 16.43
CA ALA A 29 -16.36 -0.13 15.43
C ALA A 29 -15.27 0.86 15.02
N VAL A 30 -14.44 1.33 15.97
CA VAL A 30 -13.28 2.17 15.67
C VAL A 30 -12.25 1.39 14.86
N ALA A 31 -11.97 0.12 15.20
CA ALA A 31 -11.05 -0.72 14.45
C ALA A 31 -11.53 -1.04 13.02
N LEU A 32 -12.84 -1.08 12.77
CA LEU A 32 -13.44 -1.33 11.46
C LEU A 32 -13.62 -0.07 10.61
N SER A 33 -13.59 1.12 11.21
CA SER A 33 -13.88 2.40 10.54
C SER A 33 -12.74 2.98 9.70
N VAL A 34 -11.58 2.32 9.64
CA VAL A 34 -10.39 2.82 8.93
C VAL A 34 -9.92 1.81 7.89
N ARG A 35 -10.74 1.55 6.88
CA ARG A 35 -10.26 0.93 5.63
C ARG A 35 -10.86 1.71 4.46
N GLY A 36 -10.06 2.62 3.89
CA GLY A 36 -10.33 3.08 2.54
C GLY A 36 -10.25 1.88 1.60
N ASP A 37 -11.24 1.71 0.73
CA ASP A 37 -11.15 0.72 -0.33
C ASP A 37 -10.13 1.23 -1.36
N VAL A 38 -9.03 0.48 -1.54
CA VAL A 38 -8.00 0.81 -2.52
C VAL A 38 -8.60 0.95 -3.91
N ASN A 39 -9.68 0.21 -4.23
CA ASN A 39 -10.34 0.29 -5.51
C ASN A 39 -11.08 1.61 -5.74
N ASP A 40 -11.57 2.25 -4.68
CA ASP A 40 -12.18 3.58 -4.75
C ASP A 40 -11.14 4.68 -4.85
N CYS A 41 -9.87 4.38 -4.53
CA CYS A 41 -8.75 5.31 -4.54
C CYS A 41 -8.96 6.52 -3.60
N LYS A 42 -9.69 6.29 -2.50
CA LYS A 42 -9.96 7.29 -1.46
C LYS A 42 -9.60 6.72 -0.11
N VAL A 43 -9.03 7.56 0.75
CA VAL A 43 -8.61 7.12 2.08
C VAL A 43 -8.72 8.23 3.11
N SER A 44 -9.14 7.87 4.32
CA SER A 44 -9.13 8.74 5.50
C SER A 44 -8.07 8.24 6.49
N ILE A 45 -6.99 9.01 6.69
CA ILE A 45 -5.89 8.66 7.61
C ILE A 45 -5.53 9.89 8.45
N GLY A 46 -5.41 9.71 9.76
CA GLY A 46 -4.99 10.79 10.66
C GLY A 46 -5.93 12.01 10.67
N GLY A 47 -7.22 11.81 10.36
CA GLY A 47 -8.21 12.89 10.27
C GLY A 47 -8.17 13.70 8.96
N LYS A 48 -7.26 13.37 8.04
CA LYS A 48 -7.23 13.92 6.67
C LYS A 48 -7.90 12.94 5.70
N ASN A 49 -8.58 13.48 4.70
CA ASN A 49 -9.20 12.71 3.62
C ASN A 49 -8.44 12.97 2.33
N PHE A 50 -7.97 11.91 1.68
CA PHE A 50 -7.28 11.97 0.40
C PHE A 50 -8.16 11.34 -0.67
N ASP A 51 -8.42 12.09 -1.74
CA ASP A 51 -9.13 11.61 -2.93
C ASP A 51 -8.14 11.51 -4.09
N LEU A 52 -7.55 10.32 -4.24
CA LEU A 52 -6.56 10.01 -5.26
C LEU A 52 -7.20 9.50 -6.55
N SER A 53 -8.54 9.44 -6.63
CA SER A 53 -9.25 8.97 -7.82
C SER A 53 -8.90 9.72 -9.13
N PRO A 54 -8.53 11.01 -9.13
CA PRO A 54 -8.04 11.67 -10.35
C PRO A 54 -6.72 11.10 -10.89
N LEU A 55 -5.97 10.37 -10.05
CA LEU A 55 -4.73 9.69 -10.41
C LEU A 55 -4.95 8.26 -10.88
N LYS A 56 -6.19 7.74 -10.83
CA LYS A 56 -6.55 6.38 -11.25
C LYS A 56 -6.45 6.21 -12.77
N LYS A 57 -5.22 6.11 -13.25
CA LYS A 57 -4.83 5.89 -14.64
C LYS A 57 -3.60 5.00 -14.70
N GLU A 58 -3.31 4.53 -15.91
CA GLU A 58 -2.10 3.75 -16.20
C GLU A 58 -0.99 4.67 -16.69
N TYR A 59 0.22 4.39 -16.25
CA TYR A 59 1.45 5.04 -16.64
C TYR A 59 2.40 4.00 -17.22
N SER A 60 3.18 4.40 -18.22
CA SER A 60 4.23 3.58 -18.79
C SER A 60 5.42 4.49 -19.14
N TRP A 61 6.60 4.16 -18.62
CA TRP A 61 7.81 4.93 -18.88
C TRP A 61 9.05 4.05 -18.86
N LYS A 62 10.14 4.61 -19.38
CA LYS A 62 11.48 4.01 -19.32
C LYS A 62 12.34 4.84 -18.38
N GLN A 63 13.16 4.17 -17.59
CA GLN A 63 14.09 4.81 -16.67
C GLN A 63 15.39 4.02 -16.59
N SER A 64 16.51 4.72 -16.44
CA SER A 64 17.79 4.11 -16.09
C SER A 64 17.91 4.04 -14.58
N VAL A 65 18.15 2.85 -14.03
CA VAL A 65 18.21 2.59 -12.58
C VAL A 65 19.52 1.88 -12.24
N TYR A 66 20.05 2.13 -11.05
CA TYR A 66 21.22 1.40 -10.56
C TYR A 66 20.82 -0.04 -10.19
N ASP A 67 21.58 -1.03 -10.67
CA ASP A 67 21.38 -2.43 -10.30
C ASP A 67 21.88 -2.65 -8.85
N THR A 68 20.96 -2.79 -7.91
CA THR A 68 21.24 -3.01 -6.49
C THR A 68 21.12 -4.48 -6.07
N SER A 69 21.55 -5.42 -6.91
CA SER A 69 21.96 -6.80 -6.57
C SER A 69 20.92 -7.80 -6.01
N ASN A 70 21.14 -9.04 -6.45
CA ASN A 70 20.69 -10.38 -6.04
C ASN A 70 19.26 -10.90 -6.18
N ASN A 71 18.28 -10.20 -6.76
CA ASN A 71 17.01 -10.85 -7.13
C ASN A 71 16.33 -10.23 -8.37
N VAL A 72 16.02 -11.09 -9.35
CA VAL A 72 15.45 -10.93 -10.73
C VAL A 72 16.07 -9.83 -11.63
N LEU A 73 16.69 -8.80 -11.06
CA LEU A 73 17.43 -7.73 -11.74
C LEU A 73 18.92 -8.04 -11.94
N THR A 74 19.45 -9.20 -11.53
CA THR A 74 20.90 -9.48 -11.53
C THR A 74 21.55 -9.86 -12.86
N ASN A 75 22.73 -9.30 -13.12
CA ASN A 75 24.01 -10.02 -12.93
C ASN A 75 25.23 -9.08 -13.11
N ILE A 76 25.24 -7.86 -12.56
CA ILE A 76 26.27 -6.87 -12.88
C ILE A 76 26.58 -5.98 -11.65
N SER A 77 27.74 -5.33 -11.63
CA SER A 77 28.35 -4.65 -10.48
C SER A 77 27.61 -3.38 -10.02
N PHE A 78 27.85 -2.93 -8.78
CA PHE A 78 27.30 -1.70 -8.16
C PHE A 78 27.54 -0.38 -8.93
N SER A 79 28.23 -0.41 -10.07
CA SER A 79 28.44 0.75 -10.94
C SER A 79 27.57 0.76 -12.20
N ASP A 80 26.79 -0.28 -12.45
CA ASP A 80 26.10 -0.44 -13.72
C ASP A 80 24.64 0.00 -13.64
N THR A 81 24.21 0.77 -14.63
CA THR A 81 22.83 1.18 -14.79
C THR A 81 22.13 0.25 -15.79
N VAL A 82 20.90 -0.13 -15.45
CA VAL A 82 20.04 -0.92 -16.33
C VAL A 82 18.84 -0.08 -16.75
N ASN A 83 18.44 -0.21 -18.00
CA ASN A 83 17.22 0.42 -18.48
C ASN A 83 16.04 -0.48 -18.15
N VAL A 84 15.10 0.03 -17.38
CA VAL A 84 13.83 -0.64 -17.08
C VAL A 84 12.70 0.06 -17.80
N THR A 85 11.72 -0.73 -18.23
CA THR A 85 10.39 -0.23 -18.59
C THR A 85 9.44 -0.56 -17.46
N ILE A 86 8.67 0.41 -17.01
CA ILE A 86 7.75 0.28 -15.88
C ILE A 86 6.35 0.57 -16.36
N GLN A 87 5.39 -0.26 -15.96
CA GLN A 87 3.96 0.03 -16.05
C GLN A 87 3.39 0.12 -14.63
N LEU A 88 2.56 1.13 -14.38
CA LEU A 88 1.92 1.35 -13.10
C LEU A 88 0.47 1.81 -13.31
N GLY A 89 -0.49 1.06 -12.77
CA GLY A 89 -1.86 1.48 -12.55
C GLY A 89 -2.07 1.93 -11.10
N ILE A 90 -2.42 3.20 -10.90
CA ILE A 90 -2.75 3.69 -9.56
C ILE A 90 -4.17 3.25 -9.22
N CYS A 91 -4.35 2.53 -8.11
CA CYS A 91 -5.64 2.01 -7.64
C CYS A 91 -6.40 1.11 -8.65
N GLN A 92 -5.67 0.53 -9.61
CA GLN A 92 -6.21 -0.42 -10.59
C GLN A 92 -5.09 -1.30 -11.15
N ASN A 93 -5.43 -2.51 -11.60
CA ASN A 93 -4.47 -3.35 -12.30
C ASN A 93 -4.17 -2.76 -13.68
N VAL A 94 -2.96 -3.00 -14.18
CA VAL A 94 -2.62 -2.70 -15.57
C VAL A 94 -3.44 -3.61 -16.48
N SER A 95 -4.23 -3.02 -17.36
CA SER A 95 -5.17 -3.71 -18.24
C SER A 95 -4.48 -4.55 -19.31
N SER A 96 -3.31 -4.09 -19.79
CA SER A 96 -2.48 -4.78 -20.78
C SER A 96 -1.02 -4.80 -20.36
N PRO A 97 -0.59 -5.79 -19.55
CA PRO A 97 0.80 -5.94 -19.16
C PRO A 97 1.72 -6.07 -20.38
N MET A 98 2.96 -5.55 -20.28
CA MET A 98 3.99 -5.70 -21.31
C MET A 98 4.20 -7.16 -21.69
N SER A 99 4.57 -7.40 -22.95
CA SER A 99 4.97 -8.74 -23.41
C SER A 99 6.10 -9.28 -22.52
N GLY A 100 5.96 -10.51 -22.02
CA GLY A 100 6.89 -11.12 -21.06
C GLY A 100 6.46 -10.98 -19.59
N CYS A 101 5.50 -10.11 -19.28
CA CYS A 101 4.83 -10.08 -17.98
C CYS A 101 3.70 -11.10 -17.94
N SER A 102 3.52 -11.76 -16.79
CA SER A 102 2.42 -12.70 -16.57
C SER A 102 1.59 -12.29 -15.35
N GLY A 103 0.34 -12.75 -15.29
CA GLY A 103 -0.56 -12.46 -14.18
C GLY A 103 -1.29 -11.11 -14.30
N SER A 104 -1.89 -10.69 -13.18
CA SER A 104 -2.62 -9.43 -13.06
C SER A 104 -2.07 -8.68 -11.85
N GLY A 105 -1.66 -7.44 -12.06
CA GLY A 105 -1.07 -6.61 -11.01
C GLY A 105 -1.13 -5.13 -11.36
N PRO A 106 -1.01 -4.26 -10.35
CA PRO A 106 -0.96 -2.81 -10.54
C PRO A 106 0.40 -2.33 -11.01
N ILE A 107 1.48 -3.10 -10.83
CA ILE A 107 2.83 -2.64 -11.20
C ILE A 107 3.63 -3.76 -11.83
N PHE A 108 4.16 -3.49 -13.02
CA PHE A 108 5.13 -4.35 -13.69
C PHE A 108 6.42 -3.59 -13.96
N MET A 109 7.56 -4.26 -13.75
CA MET A 109 8.88 -3.74 -14.10
C MET A 109 9.60 -4.76 -14.97
N MET A 110 10.12 -4.31 -16.11
CA MET A 110 10.83 -5.16 -17.06
C MET A 110 12.23 -4.61 -17.34
N ARG A 111 13.25 -5.46 -17.20
CA ARG A 111 14.62 -5.14 -17.61
C ARG A 111 14.72 -5.21 -19.12
N SER A 112 15.17 -4.13 -19.77
CA SER A 112 15.07 -3.99 -21.23
C SER A 112 16.03 -4.90 -22.01
N ASP A 113 17.11 -5.36 -21.37
CA ASP A 113 18.16 -6.19 -21.98
C ASP A 113 17.85 -7.70 -21.93
N THR A 114 17.13 -8.15 -20.91
CA THR A 114 16.76 -9.56 -20.71
C THR A 114 15.29 -9.84 -20.92
N GLU A 115 14.49 -8.79 -21.08
CA GLU A 115 13.02 -8.86 -21.17
C GLU A 115 12.38 -9.60 -19.98
N LYS A 116 13.13 -9.72 -18.87
CA LYS A 116 12.60 -10.28 -17.62
C LYS A 116 11.67 -9.26 -17.00
N CYS A 117 10.40 -9.65 -16.90
CA CYS A 117 9.37 -8.87 -16.24
C CYS A 117 9.02 -9.45 -14.88
N VAL A 118 8.75 -8.56 -13.92
CA VAL A 118 8.25 -8.88 -12.59
C VAL A 118 7.02 -8.06 -12.26
N ASN A 119 6.03 -8.70 -11.62
CA ASN A 119 4.96 -8.03 -10.90
C ASN A 119 5.46 -7.60 -9.51
N LEU A 120 5.27 -6.34 -9.16
CA LEU A 120 5.76 -5.77 -7.89
C LEU A 120 4.69 -5.70 -6.79
N GLY A 121 3.50 -6.26 -7.02
CA GLY A 121 2.50 -6.38 -5.96
C GLY A 121 1.09 -6.75 -6.44
N SER A 122 0.14 -6.63 -5.54
CA SER A 122 -1.26 -6.99 -5.77
C SER A 122 -2.19 -6.02 -5.07
N LEU A 123 -3.27 -5.61 -5.76
CA LEU A 123 -4.31 -4.77 -5.16
C LEU A 123 -5.14 -5.51 -4.11
N ASN A 124 -5.18 -6.85 -4.14
CA ASN A 124 -5.98 -7.65 -3.20
C ASN A 124 -5.53 -7.50 -1.74
N VAL A 125 -4.25 -7.16 -1.54
CA VAL A 125 -3.62 -6.97 -0.23
C VAL A 125 -3.03 -5.58 -0.07
N ALA A 126 -3.41 -4.65 -0.97
CA ALA A 126 -2.96 -3.28 -0.93
C ALA A 126 -3.58 -2.53 0.25
N ARG A 127 -2.85 -1.53 0.74
CA ARG A 127 -3.34 -0.65 1.80
C ARG A 127 -2.72 0.74 1.68
N PHE A 128 -3.45 1.73 2.16
CA PHE A 128 -2.93 3.07 2.35
C PHE A 128 -2.43 3.25 3.78
N GLU A 129 -1.32 3.96 3.93
CA GLU A 129 -0.68 4.26 5.20
C GLU A 129 -0.21 5.73 5.20
N PRO A 130 -0.09 6.38 6.39
CA PRO A 130 0.39 7.75 6.47
C PRO A 130 1.85 7.84 6.06
N ASN A 131 2.21 8.83 5.22
CA ASN A 131 3.62 9.02 4.85
C ASN A 131 4.44 9.43 6.10
N PRO A 132 5.46 8.66 6.51
CA PRO A 132 6.18 8.91 7.76
C PRO A 132 7.13 10.10 7.71
N PHE A 133 7.50 10.58 6.51
CA PHE A 133 8.56 11.58 6.35
C PHE A 133 8.09 12.88 5.67
N GLN A 134 6.88 12.92 5.11
CA GLN A 134 6.35 14.06 4.36
C GLN A 134 4.81 14.11 4.47
N ASP A 135 4.19 15.21 4.02
CA ASP A 135 2.74 15.30 3.89
C ASP A 135 2.21 14.35 2.79
N GLY A 136 1.11 13.67 3.09
CA GLY A 136 0.40 12.78 2.18
C GLY A 136 0.25 11.36 2.73
N VAL A 137 0.14 10.40 1.82
CA VAL A 137 -0.04 8.97 2.10
C VAL A 137 0.81 8.14 1.17
N TYR A 138 1.04 6.88 1.50
CA TYR A 138 1.57 5.92 0.55
C TYR A 138 0.66 4.71 0.42
N MET A 139 0.67 4.08 -0.76
CA MET A 139 0.05 2.79 -1.00
C MET A 139 1.11 1.71 -0.93
N ASP A 140 0.97 0.81 0.06
CA ASP A 140 1.70 -0.45 0.10
C ASP A 140 1.02 -1.47 -0.81
N LEU A 141 1.83 -2.16 -1.60
CA LEU A 141 1.46 -3.29 -2.44
C LEU A 141 2.31 -4.48 -2.03
N TYR A 142 1.66 -5.58 -1.67
CA TYR A 142 2.32 -6.83 -1.31
C TYR A 142 1.99 -7.93 -2.31
N ASP A 143 2.57 -9.12 -2.12
CA ASP A 143 2.23 -10.33 -2.87
C ASP A 143 2.51 -10.20 -4.38
N GLY A 144 3.64 -9.59 -4.74
CA GLY A 144 4.18 -9.61 -6.10
C GLY A 144 4.77 -10.98 -6.44
N ASP A 145 5.56 -10.99 -7.52
CA ASP A 145 6.22 -12.21 -7.98
C ASP A 145 7.18 -12.76 -6.94
N MET A 146 7.29 -14.08 -6.94
CA MET A 146 8.16 -14.80 -6.02
C MET A 146 9.62 -14.58 -6.41
N ILE A 147 10.40 -14.20 -5.41
CA ILE A 147 11.85 -14.02 -5.52
C ILE A 147 12.55 -15.32 -5.12
N ASP A 148 12.17 -15.83 -3.94
CA ASP A 148 12.62 -17.10 -3.39
C ASP A 148 11.46 -17.73 -2.60
N HIS A 149 11.69 -18.88 -1.97
CA HIS A 149 10.69 -19.63 -1.22
C HIS A 149 9.95 -18.87 -0.09
N ILE A 150 10.47 -17.75 0.41
CA ILE A 150 9.85 -16.94 1.48
C ILE A 150 9.70 -15.46 1.10
N THR A 151 10.45 -14.98 0.12
CA THR A 151 10.48 -13.57 -0.28
C THR A 151 9.68 -13.34 -1.56
N ARG A 152 8.87 -12.27 -1.56
CA ARG A 152 8.15 -11.77 -2.73
C ARG A 152 8.49 -10.31 -2.97
N TYR A 153 8.29 -9.86 -4.20
CA TYR A 153 8.32 -8.44 -4.49
C TYR A 153 7.15 -7.72 -3.83
N GLU A 154 7.44 -6.48 -3.43
CA GLU A 154 6.49 -5.53 -2.90
C GLU A 154 6.82 -4.13 -3.43
N ALA A 155 5.85 -3.22 -3.38
CA ALA A 155 6.02 -1.86 -3.84
C ALA A 155 5.36 -0.85 -2.90
N ARG A 156 5.95 0.33 -2.85
CA ARG A 156 5.42 1.51 -2.15
C ARG A 156 5.27 2.65 -3.13
N ILE A 157 4.06 3.20 -3.22
CA ILE A 157 3.80 4.42 -3.99
C ILE A 157 3.54 5.56 -3.02
N TYR A 158 4.50 6.47 -2.89
CA TYR A 158 4.36 7.67 -2.07
C TYR A 158 3.62 8.75 -2.86
N PHE A 159 2.50 9.22 -2.33
CA PHE A 159 1.78 10.39 -2.82
C PHE A 159 2.17 11.57 -1.93
N VAL A 160 2.91 12.51 -2.51
CA VAL A 160 3.47 13.65 -1.77
C VAL A 160 2.78 14.94 -2.22
N CYS A 161 2.32 15.72 -1.24
CA CYS A 161 1.69 17.02 -1.49
C CYS A 161 2.64 17.94 -2.27
N SER A 162 2.23 18.36 -3.48
CA SER A 162 2.93 19.37 -4.27
C SER A 162 1.95 20.19 -5.08
N GLN A 163 2.14 21.51 -5.11
CA GLN A 163 1.42 22.40 -6.03
C GLN A 163 2.03 22.39 -7.45
N SER A 164 3.28 21.93 -7.57
CA SER A 164 3.97 21.71 -8.84
C SER A 164 3.97 20.20 -9.11
N GLU A 165 2.93 19.71 -9.77
CA GLU A 165 2.80 18.29 -10.11
C GLU A 165 3.89 17.91 -11.13
N LEU A 166 4.48 16.73 -10.94
CA LEU A 166 5.34 16.13 -11.96
C LEU A 166 4.46 15.45 -13.02
N ASP A 167 4.97 15.28 -14.24
CA ASP A 167 4.23 14.67 -15.36
C ASP A 167 3.83 13.19 -15.13
N GLY A 168 4.25 12.59 -14.01
CA GLY A 168 3.87 11.24 -13.63
C GLY A 168 4.62 10.71 -12.42
N PRO A 169 4.40 9.43 -12.07
CA PRO A 169 5.22 8.70 -11.12
C PRO A 169 6.66 8.58 -11.63
N TYR A 170 7.62 8.49 -10.72
CA TYR A 170 8.96 8.04 -11.03
C TYR A 170 9.40 6.96 -10.04
N PHE A 171 10.33 6.11 -10.46
CA PHE A 171 10.93 5.11 -9.58
C PHE A 171 12.09 5.73 -8.80
N GLU A 172 12.07 5.61 -7.47
CA GLU A 172 13.11 6.18 -6.63
C GLU A 172 14.28 5.22 -6.46
N HIS A 173 14.01 4.07 -5.84
CA HIS A 173 15.01 3.06 -5.51
C HIS A 173 14.35 1.73 -5.12
N LEU A 174 15.17 0.68 -5.04
CA LEU A 174 14.80 -0.61 -4.47
C LEU A 174 15.39 -0.70 -3.06
N LYS A 175 14.53 -0.89 -2.06
CA LYS A 175 14.92 -1.12 -0.67
C LYS A 175 14.95 -2.62 -0.38
N ASP A 176 15.96 -3.06 0.38
CA ASP A 176 16.09 -4.44 0.89
C ASP A 176 16.00 -5.53 -0.22
N SER A 177 16.35 -5.17 -1.46
CA SER A 177 16.35 -6.02 -2.67
C SER A 177 15.00 -6.54 -3.16
N ASN A 178 13.88 -6.25 -2.48
CA ASN A 178 12.54 -6.71 -2.90
C ASN A 178 11.44 -5.63 -2.83
N GLN A 179 11.71 -4.45 -2.25
CA GLN A 179 10.71 -3.41 -2.06
C GLN A 179 10.97 -2.21 -2.96
N ALA A 180 10.20 -2.08 -4.04
CA ALA A 180 10.33 -0.98 -4.99
C ALA A 180 9.62 0.28 -4.50
N HIS A 181 10.29 1.44 -4.51
CA HIS A 181 9.72 2.71 -4.07
C HIS A 181 9.46 3.60 -5.28
N PHE A 182 8.24 4.14 -5.34
CA PHE A 182 7.77 5.06 -6.37
C PHE A 182 7.27 6.33 -5.72
N HIS A 183 7.44 7.45 -6.40
CA HIS A 183 7.01 8.75 -5.91
C HIS A 183 6.07 9.42 -6.91
N VAL A 184 5.00 10.01 -6.39
CA VAL A 184 4.00 10.80 -7.12
C VAL A 184 3.84 12.15 -6.44
N SER A 185 4.33 13.21 -7.07
CA SER A 185 4.07 14.59 -6.65
C SER A 185 2.71 15.05 -7.13
N THR A 186 1.79 15.35 -6.22
CA THR A 186 0.40 15.69 -6.58
C THR A 186 -0.27 16.61 -5.57
N LYS A 187 -1.20 17.44 -6.05
CA LYS A 187 -2.03 18.28 -5.20
C LYS A 187 -3.10 17.50 -4.43
N TYR A 188 -3.42 16.26 -4.86
CA TYR A 188 -4.43 15.41 -4.22
C TYR A 188 -3.93 14.71 -2.94
N ALA A 189 -2.64 14.85 -2.65
CA ALA A 189 -1.99 14.42 -1.41
C ALA A 189 -1.81 15.58 -0.41
N CYS A 190 -2.27 16.78 -0.79
CA CYS A 190 -2.54 17.88 0.12
C CYS A 190 -3.98 17.72 0.66
#